data_AF-A0A947QK36-F1
#
_entry.id   AF-A0A947QK36-F1
#
_cell.length_a   1.000
_cell.length_b   1.000
_cell.length_c   1.000
_cell.angle_alpha   90.00
_cell.angle_beta   90.00
_cell.angle_gamma   90.00
#
_symmetry.space_group_name_H-M   'P 1'
#
loop_
_entity.id
_entity.type
_entity.pdbx_description
1 polymer ?
#
loop_
_entity_poly.entity_id
_entity_poly.type
_entity_poly.pdbx_seq_one_letter_code
_entity_poly.pdbx_strand_id
1 'polypeptide(L)'
;MKLGIQVSILIVTLNIFTPLFATESSLGGTAILAQPVGARQIAMGEAFVAVADDLNTIYYNPAGLAKIQNEVSMTYLQGLVDTCYASLSFGRRIKPLTSLGLSLYLFQGGTFEVPQDNSTYRMIRIQDDYLLTFSYAASNFDKDLLIGTNFKLLHSTLIEKYSATAFAGDFGILYLPDLLRGVSIGGVIQNIGTELKYVDVGDPLPLTYRLGIGYKFPGRLSGLKIDIDYVKLLNSPSGINTGIEYFPMENLGFRAGYRMSESNNYLSVGLGFAFNGIGFDYSQSLMSDFQALNQTTFSMGPGSWLFGKTNPSVAGEESYKAPEKTSFINNNIGSLLDKSLSDQIEESLRPIFVYISEGYYKDAGRELAILISQKPDNKTWDKIAEKLGLVANVVPELTGDDLMSVIVRKGLLSFLKPVENPPDALVKIHYAMENSMDKEIFARLYSVLKNYYPELAKTDEIPAGFTLITYKLYKSLNFIYDGHYDSAIKEANEVLDLEPDNILALKRLGSALYCLGKAENKPEAVEKARDIWRRVIKLSIDDKEIKEFLEQK
;
A
#
# COMPACT_ATOMS: atom_id res chain seq x y z
N MET A 1 39.11 15.66 28.79
CA MET A 1 39.10 17.13 28.79
C MET A 1 38.22 17.57 27.62
N LYS A 2 37.10 18.23 27.90
CA LYS A 2 36.01 18.54 26.95
C LYS A 2 36.50 19.55 25.90
N LEU A 3 36.32 19.25 24.61
CA LEU A 3 36.37 20.27 23.55
C LEU A 3 34.93 20.47 23.05
N GLY A 4 34.32 21.58 23.46
CA GLY A 4 32.98 21.98 23.05
C GLY A 4 33.01 22.64 21.68
N ILE A 5 32.19 22.15 20.76
CA ILE A 5 31.90 22.81 19.48
C ILE A 5 30.62 23.63 19.70
N GLN A 6 30.77 24.95 19.73
CA GLN A 6 29.65 25.89 19.66
C GLN A 6 29.16 25.96 18.21
N VAL A 7 27.89 25.63 17.98
CA VAL A 7 27.19 25.89 16.71
C VAL A 7 26.34 27.14 16.92
N SER A 8 26.78 28.26 16.34
CA SER A 8 26.05 29.52 16.31
C SER A 8 24.89 29.44 15.32
N ILE A 9 23.66 29.65 15.80
CA ILE A 9 22.44 29.73 14.98
C ILE A 9 22.33 31.16 14.43
N LEU A 10 22.39 31.30 13.10
CA LEU A 10 22.14 32.53 12.37
C LEU A 10 20.63 32.64 12.09
N ILE A 11 19.93 33.54 12.78
CA ILE A 11 18.53 33.87 12.51
C ILE A 11 18.50 34.92 11.40
N VAL A 12 17.99 34.54 10.22
CA VAL A 12 17.67 35.47 9.13
C VAL A 12 16.23 35.93 9.31
N THR A 13 16.04 37.20 9.68
CA THR A 13 14.73 37.85 9.75
C THR A 13 14.28 38.28 8.35
N LEU A 14 13.36 37.52 7.77
CA LEU A 14 12.68 37.89 6.52
C LEU A 14 11.51 38.82 6.85
N ASN A 15 11.71 40.13 6.64
CA ASN A 15 10.63 41.12 6.69
C ASN A 15 9.88 41.08 5.36
N ILE A 16 8.69 40.45 5.34
CA ILE A 16 7.74 40.61 4.23
C ILE A 16 6.66 41.58 4.70
N PHE A 17 6.66 42.76 4.08
CA PHE A 17 5.61 43.75 4.14
C PHE A 17 4.34 43.16 3.49
N THR A 18 3.20 43.14 4.18
CA THR A 18 1.89 42.95 3.54
C THR A 18 0.97 44.13 3.86
N PRO A 19 0.32 44.74 2.85
CA PRO A 19 -0.71 45.74 3.09
C PRO A 19 -1.97 45.08 3.65
N LEU A 20 -2.52 45.69 4.70
CA LEU A 20 -3.75 45.26 5.37
C LEU A 20 -4.97 45.74 4.57
N PHE A 21 -5.66 44.82 3.90
CA PHE A 21 -7.01 45.04 3.39
C PHE A 21 -7.95 44.07 4.11
N ALA A 22 -8.83 44.60 4.97
CA ALA A 22 -9.87 43.82 5.62
C ALA A 22 -11.07 43.70 4.65
N THR A 23 -11.41 42.48 4.26
CA THR A 23 -12.69 42.16 3.60
C THR A 23 -13.50 41.26 4.50
N GLU A 24 -14.70 41.71 4.89
CA GLU A 24 -15.68 40.95 5.66
C GLU A 24 -16.22 39.78 4.82
N SER A 25 -15.68 38.57 5.00
CA SER A 25 -16.34 37.35 4.53
C SER A 25 -17.23 36.80 5.65
N SER A 26 -18.50 37.22 5.66
CA SER A 26 -19.55 36.65 6.50
C SER A 26 -19.77 35.18 6.11
N LEU A 27 -19.24 34.25 6.91
CA LEU A 27 -19.45 32.80 6.73
C LEU A 27 -20.85 32.32 7.20
N GLY A 28 -21.68 33.21 7.74
CA GLY A 28 -23.08 32.98 8.10
C GLY A 28 -23.35 31.63 8.79
N GLY A 29 -24.52 31.04 8.51
CA GLY A 29 -24.94 29.72 8.99
C GLY A 29 -24.10 28.54 8.50
N THR A 30 -23.05 28.77 7.69
CA THR A 30 -22.21 27.73 7.08
C THR A 30 -20.83 27.60 7.74
N ALA A 31 -20.59 28.33 8.83
CA ALA A 31 -19.31 28.39 9.53
C ALA A 31 -18.71 27.00 9.86
N ILE A 32 -19.53 26.02 10.24
CA ILE A 32 -19.10 24.63 10.51
C ILE A 32 -18.34 23.98 9.34
N LEU A 33 -18.63 24.37 8.09
CA LEU A 33 -17.96 23.84 6.89
C LEU A 33 -16.60 24.48 6.63
N ALA A 34 -16.30 25.62 7.25
CA ALA A 34 -15.03 26.34 7.10
C ALA A 34 -14.11 26.20 8.32
N GLN A 35 -14.60 25.63 9.43
CA GLN A 35 -13.78 25.38 10.62
C GLN A 35 -12.77 24.27 10.35
N PRO A 36 -11.47 24.50 10.64
CA PRO A 36 -10.46 23.49 10.42
C PRO A 36 -10.58 22.32 11.41
N VAL A 37 -10.37 21.12 10.89
CA VAL A 37 -10.46 19.87 11.67
C VAL A 37 -9.08 19.25 11.80
N GLY A 38 -8.74 18.84 13.02
CA GLY A 38 -7.58 18.02 13.32
C GLY A 38 -6.32 18.82 13.65
N ALA A 39 -5.78 18.59 14.84
CA ALA A 39 -4.64 19.35 15.36
C ALA A 39 -3.41 19.18 14.46
N ARG A 40 -3.21 17.98 13.92
CA ARG A 40 -2.17 17.71 12.92
C ARG A 40 -2.32 18.59 11.68
N GLN A 41 -3.53 18.72 11.15
CA GLN A 41 -3.82 19.49 9.93
C GLN A 41 -3.67 20.98 10.16
N ILE A 42 -4.17 21.50 11.28
CA ILE A 42 -3.97 22.89 11.67
C ILE A 42 -2.48 23.20 11.82
N ALA A 43 -1.72 22.33 12.48
CA ALA A 43 -0.27 22.50 12.65
C ALA A 43 0.51 22.50 11.32
N MET A 44 -0.08 21.96 10.25
CA MET A 44 0.43 21.97 8.88
C MET A 44 -0.12 23.15 8.06
N GLY A 45 -0.72 24.15 8.71
CA GLY A 45 -1.32 25.31 8.02
C GLY A 45 -2.52 24.94 7.15
N GLU A 46 -3.19 23.81 7.45
CA GLU A 46 -4.24 23.19 6.63
C GLU A 46 -3.76 22.73 5.23
N ALA A 47 -2.45 22.52 5.05
CA ALA A 47 -1.90 21.80 3.89
C ALA A 47 -2.03 20.29 4.16
N PHE A 48 -3.07 19.67 3.59
CA PHE A 48 -3.37 18.26 3.82
C PHE A 48 -4.02 17.54 2.63
N VAL A 49 -4.28 18.22 1.51
CA VAL A 49 -5.01 17.63 0.36
C VAL A 49 -4.19 16.54 -0.32
N ALA A 50 -2.87 16.70 -0.41
CA ALA A 50 -1.97 15.72 -1.00
C ALA A 50 -1.40 14.71 0.01
N VAL A 51 -1.31 15.05 1.29
CA VAL A 51 -0.80 14.12 2.32
C VAL A 51 -1.88 13.12 2.75
N ALA A 52 -3.09 13.62 3.07
CA ALA A 52 -4.34 12.85 3.21
C ALA A 52 -4.15 11.40 3.69
N ASP A 53 -3.54 11.22 4.87
CA ASP A 53 -3.08 9.92 5.39
C ASP A 53 -3.57 9.56 6.80
N ASP A 54 -4.51 10.33 7.37
CA ASP A 54 -5.23 10.00 8.61
C ASP A 54 -6.74 10.20 8.47
N LEU A 55 -7.52 9.89 9.52
CA LEU A 55 -8.98 9.93 9.44
C LEU A 55 -9.58 11.32 9.19
N ASN A 56 -8.86 12.41 9.49
CA ASN A 56 -9.30 13.77 9.15
C ASN A 56 -9.30 14.02 7.64
N THR A 57 -8.75 13.10 6.84
CA THR A 57 -8.90 13.09 5.38
C THR A 57 -10.35 13.17 4.92
N ILE A 58 -11.32 12.68 5.71
CA ILE A 58 -12.75 12.80 5.40
C ILE A 58 -13.13 14.28 5.21
N TYR A 59 -12.52 15.20 5.97
CA TYR A 59 -12.77 16.63 5.84
C TYR A 59 -12.01 17.25 4.66
N TYR A 60 -10.71 16.96 4.47
CA TYR A 60 -9.86 17.67 3.49
C TYR A 60 -9.85 17.03 2.09
N ASN A 61 -9.68 15.71 1.99
CA ASN A 61 -9.68 14.99 0.72
C ASN A 61 -10.18 13.56 0.93
N PRO A 62 -11.45 13.23 0.59
CA PRO A 62 -11.99 11.92 0.87
C PRO A 62 -11.25 10.77 0.18
N ALA A 63 -10.47 11.02 -0.89
CA ALA A 63 -9.67 9.98 -1.53
C ALA A 63 -8.65 9.33 -0.59
N GLY A 64 -8.10 10.09 0.36
CA GLY A 64 -7.15 9.57 1.34
C GLY A 64 -7.74 8.50 2.26
N LEU A 65 -9.07 8.42 2.39
CA LEU A 65 -9.74 7.42 3.22
C LEU A 65 -9.41 5.98 2.78
N ALA A 66 -9.10 5.74 1.50
CA ALA A 66 -8.67 4.43 1.02
C ALA A 66 -7.35 3.93 1.66
N LYS A 67 -6.54 4.84 2.23
CA LYS A 67 -5.31 4.54 2.98
C LYS A 67 -5.57 4.20 4.46
N ILE A 68 -6.78 4.49 4.94
CA ILE A 68 -7.16 4.31 6.34
C ILE A 68 -7.68 2.88 6.55
N GLN A 69 -7.30 2.30 7.69
CA GLN A 69 -7.80 1.00 8.14
C GLN A 69 -9.02 1.17 9.05
N ASN A 70 -8.92 0.71 10.29
CA ASN A 70 -9.94 0.84 11.33
C ASN A 70 -9.45 1.89 12.31
N GLU A 71 -10.01 3.09 12.26
CA GLU A 71 -9.56 4.20 13.08
C GLU A 71 -10.76 4.96 13.65
N VAL A 72 -10.60 5.44 14.87
CA VAL A 72 -11.48 6.42 15.49
C VAL A 72 -10.64 7.66 15.74
N SER A 73 -11.19 8.84 15.43
CA SER A 73 -10.56 10.11 15.75
C SER A 73 -11.57 11.03 16.39
N MET A 74 -11.14 11.76 17.42
CA MET A 74 -11.90 12.81 18.05
C MET A 74 -11.06 14.07 18.08
N THR A 75 -11.61 15.17 17.58
CA THR A 75 -10.96 16.47 17.65
C THR A 75 -11.80 17.43 18.49
N TYR A 76 -11.13 18.27 19.26
CA TYR A 76 -11.72 19.36 20.01
C TYR A 76 -10.92 20.64 19.79
N LEU A 77 -11.62 21.70 19.42
CA LEU A 77 -11.12 23.05 19.26
C LEU A 77 -11.92 23.96 20.18
N GLN A 78 -11.23 24.64 21.09
CA GLN A 78 -11.79 25.77 21.79
C GLN A 78 -11.52 27.01 20.93
N GLY A 79 -12.57 27.57 20.36
CA GLY A 79 -12.50 28.79 19.57
C GLY A 79 -12.56 30.04 20.45
N LEU A 80 -12.64 31.19 19.78
CA LEU A 80 -12.70 32.51 20.42
C LEU A 80 -14.13 32.79 20.91
N VAL A 81 -14.28 33.48 22.04
CA VAL A 81 -15.60 33.92 22.57
C VAL A 81 -16.58 32.74 22.77
N ASP A 82 -16.19 31.78 23.61
CA ASP A 82 -16.99 30.59 23.97
C ASP A 82 -17.46 29.71 22.78
N THR A 83 -16.86 29.88 21.61
CA THR A 83 -17.11 29.00 20.47
C THR A 83 -16.43 27.65 20.68
N CYS A 84 -17.13 26.59 20.31
CA CYS A 84 -16.66 25.23 20.46
C CYS A 84 -16.84 24.48 19.15
N TYR A 85 -15.83 23.72 18.76
CA TYR A 85 -15.92 22.81 17.64
C TYR A 85 -15.39 21.45 18.03
N ALA A 86 -16.16 20.42 17.75
CA ALA A 86 -15.77 19.04 18.00
C ALA A 86 -16.07 18.15 16.81
N SER A 87 -15.24 17.14 16.60
CA SER A 87 -15.51 16.08 15.63
C SER A 87 -15.34 14.71 16.26
N LEU A 88 -16.15 13.76 15.80
CA LEU A 88 -15.99 12.34 16.05
C LEU A 88 -16.07 11.62 14.71
N SER A 89 -15.00 10.92 14.36
CA SER A 89 -14.85 10.24 13.08
C SER A 89 -14.55 8.77 13.31
N PHE A 90 -15.12 7.93 12.45
CA PHE A 90 -14.88 6.49 12.37
C PHE A 90 -14.55 6.12 10.93
N GLY A 91 -13.45 5.41 10.73
CA GLY A 91 -13.04 4.85 9.45
C GLY A 91 -12.93 3.34 9.53
N ARG A 92 -13.34 2.65 8.48
CA ARG A 92 -13.23 1.20 8.37
C ARG A 92 -12.87 0.78 6.96
N ARG A 93 -11.82 -0.03 6.84
CA ARG A 93 -11.51 -0.76 5.62
C ARG A 93 -12.50 -1.92 5.45
N ILE A 94 -13.20 -1.95 4.33
CA ILE A 94 -14.19 -3.00 4.02
C ILE A 94 -13.65 -4.03 3.01
N LYS A 95 -12.73 -3.62 2.14
CA LYS A 95 -12.01 -4.46 1.18
C LYS A 95 -10.55 -3.98 1.06
N PRO A 96 -9.62 -4.76 0.49
CA PRO A 96 -8.21 -4.35 0.38
C PRO A 96 -7.99 -2.98 -0.29
N LEU A 97 -8.88 -2.59 -1.21
CA LEU A 97 -8.82 -1.35 -1.99
C LEU A 97 -9.98 -0.39 -1.68
N THR A 98 -10.74 -0.61 -0.60
CA THR A 98 -11.97 0.16 -0.34
C THR A 98 -12.22 0.39 1.15
N SER A 99 -12.55 1.63 1.49
CA SER A 99 -12.83 2.07 2.86
C SER A 99 -14.11 2.89 2.94
N LEU A 100 -14.78 2.80 4.09
CA LEU A 100 -15.92 3.61 4.48
C LEU A 100 -15.57 4.50 5.67
N GLY A 101 -16.19 5.66 5.73
CA GLY A 101 -16.01 6.63 6.80
C GLY A 101 -17.34 7.23 7.24
N LEU A 102 -17.42 7.56 8.51
CA LEU A 102 -18.51 8.32 9.10
C LEU A 102 -17.89 9.40 9.98
N SER A 103 -18.34 10.65 9.85
CA SER A 103 -17.90 11.74 10.72
C SER A 103 -19.09 12.57 11.17
N LEU A 104 -19.12 12.89 12.46
CA LEU A 104 -20.03 13.85 13.06
C LEU A 104 -19.21 15.06 13.48
N TYR A 105 -19.57 16.24 12.98
CA TYR A 105 -19.00 17.50 13.39
C TYR A 105 -20.07 18.31 14.13
N LEU A 106 -19.65 18.95 15.20
CA LEU A 106 -20.47 19.76 16.09
C LEU A 106 -19.84 21.14 16.16
N PHE A 107 -20.64 22.17 15.94
CA PHE A 107 -20.19 23.55 16.10
C PHE A 107 -21.20 24.32 16.94
N GLN A 108 -20.69 24.98 17.98
CA GLN A 108 -21.44 25.91 18.80
C GLN A 108 -20.82 27.30 18.62
N GLY A 109 -21.59 28.23 18.05
CA GLY A 109 -21.18 29.60 17.74
C GLY A 109 -21.17 30.56 18.94
N GLY A 110 -21.06 30.04 20.17
CA GLY A 110 -21.08 30.82 21.39
C GLY A 110 -22.49 31.14 21.91
N THR A 111 -22.54 31.90 22.99
CA THR A 111 -23.76 32.30 23.69
C THR A 111 -23.82 33.82 23.83
N PHE A 112 -25.03 34.36 23.92
CA PHE A 112 -25.21 35.77 24.24
C PHE A 112 -26.38 35.98 25.21
N GLU A 113 -26.29 37.05 25.99
CA GLU A 113 -27.32 37.45 26.92
C GLU A 113 -28.44 38.22 26.21
N VAL A 114 -29.67 37.73 26.35
CA VAL A 114 -30.88 38.41 25.87
C VAL A 114 -31.71 38.86 27.06
N PRO A 115 -32.20 40.11 27.09
CA PRO A 115 -33.12 40.57 28.13
C PRO A 115 -34.39 39.72 28.10
N GLN A 116 -34.72 39.09 29.22
CA GLN A 116 -35.99 38.37 29.39
C GLN A 116 -37.06 39.31 29.96
N ASP A 117 -36.68 40.18 30.89
CA ASP A 117 -37.48 41.27 31.46
C ASP A 117 -36.58 42.48 31.80
N ASN A 118 -37.14 43.58 32.34
CA ASN A 118 -36.39 44.80 32.72
C ASN A 118 -35.23 44.58 33.72
N SER A 119 -35.13 43.42 34.37
CA SER A 119 -34.13 43.11 35.39
C SER A 119 -33.48 41.72 35.27
N THR A 120 -33.83 40.91 34.27
CA THR A 120 -33.33 39.54 34.11
C THR A 120 -32.87 39.29 32.67
N TYR A 121 -31.75 38.57 32.54
CA TYR A 121 -31.17 38.17 31.26
C TYR A 121 -31.15 36.64 31.17
N ARG A 122 -31.37 36.12 29.97
CA ARG A 122 -31.24 34.70 29.64
C ARG A 122 -30.09 34.53 28.65
N MET A 123 -29.21 33.58 28.94
CA MET A 123 -28.22 33.10 27.98
C MET A 123 -28.92 32.25 26.92
N ILE A 124 -28.72 32.60 25.65
CA ILE A 124 -29.15 31.77 24.53
C ILE A 124 -27.96 31.46 23.61
N ARG A 125 -28.03 30.31 22.93
CA ARG A 125 -27.02 29.90 21.96
C ARG A 125 -27.22 30.61 20.63
N ILE A 126 -26.14 31.17 20.08
CA ILE A 126 -26.18 31.93 18.81
C ILE A 126 -26.40 30.98 17.64
N GLN A 127 -25.67 29.86 17.63
CA GLN A 127 -25.67 28.90 16.54
C GLN A 127 -25.29 27.52 17.08
N ASP A 128 -26.09 26.51 16.75
CA ASP A 128 -25.84 25.09 17.01
C ASP A 128 -25.92 24.34 15.67
N ASP A 129 -24.79 23.84 15.19
CA ASP A 129 -24.70 23.12 13.93
C ASP A 129 -24.23 21.68 14.14
N TYR A 130 -24.82 20.80 13.34
CA TYR A 130 -24.53 19.37 13.25
C TYR A 130 -24.28 19.01 11.80
N LEU A 131 -23.11 18.46 11.52
CA LEU A 131 -22.77 17.97 10.18
C LEU A 131 -22.46 16.49 10.25
N LEU A 132 -23.28 15.69 9.59
CA LEU A 132 -23.06 14.26 9.42
C LEU A 132 -22.47 14.01 8.04
N THR A 133 -21.32 13.33 7.97
CA THR A 133 -20.62 13.02 6.72
C THR A 133 -20.43 11.52 6.57
N PHE A 134 -20.96 10.97 5.48
CA PHE A 134 -20.68 9.61 5.04
C PHE A 134 -19.63 9.66 3.95
N SER A 135 -18.60 8.83 4.04
CA SER A 135 -17.47 8.84 3.14
C SER A 135 -17.24 7.46 2.55
N TYR A 136 -16.93 7.42 1.26
CA TYR A 136 -16.52 6.22 0.54
C TYR A 136 -15.26 6.54 -0.25
N ALA A 137 -14.27 5.67 -0.17
CA ALA A 137 -13.06 5.80 -0.97
C ALA A 137 -12.58 4.45 -1.48
N ALA A 138 -11.98 4.49 -2.67
CA ALA A 138 -11.39 3.35 -3.32
C ALA A 138 -10.05 3.70 -3.97
N SER A 139 -9.16 2.72 -4.06
CA SER A 139 -7.93 2.81 -4.84
C SER A 139 -8.02 1.89 -6.06
N ASN A 140 -7.28 2.21 -7.11
CA ASN A 140 -7.02 1.25 -8.18
C ASN A 140 -6.12 0.09 -7.71
N PHE A 141 -5.91 -0.90 -8.56
CA PHE A 141 -5.12 -2.09 -8.23
C PHE A 141 -3.66 -1.77 -7.91
N ASP A 142 -3.04 -0.85 -8.65
CA ASP A 142 -1.64 -0.44 -8.44
C ASP A 142 -1.50 0.58 -7.29
N LYS A 143 -2.61 1.02 -6.70
CA LYS A 143 -2.72 1.95 -5.56
C LYS A 143 -2.03 3.31 -5.76
N ASP A 144 -1.68 3.64 -6.99
CA ASP A 144 -1.17 4.95 -7.38
C ASP A 144 -2.31 5.96 -7.56
N LEU A 145 -3.54 5.51 -7.78
CA LEU A 145 -4.71 6.37 -7.95
C LEU A 145 -5.82 6.04 -6.95
N LEU A 146 -6.16 7.04 -6.13
CA LEU A 146 -7.22 6.96 -5.14
C LEU A 146 -8.31 7.98 -5.46
N ILE A 147 -9.56 7.55 -5.28
CA ILE A 147 -10.75 8.38 -5.45
C ILE A 147 -11.60 8.29 -4.19
N GLY A 148 -12.29 9.37 -3.87
CA GLY A 148 -13.19 9.40 -2.73
C GLY A 148 -14.33 10.36 -2.92
N THR A 149 -15.43 10.09 -2.22
CA THR A 149 -16.62 10.90 -2.24
C THR A 149 -17.22 11.00 -0.84
N ASN A 150 -17.81 12.16 -0.56
CA ASN A 150 -18.56 12.39 0.66
C ASN A 150 -20.01 12.74 0.33
N PHE A 151 -20.91 12.28 1.20
CA PHE A 151 -22.27 12.81 1.32
C PHE A 151 -22.43 13.47 2.70
N LYS A 152 -22.91 14.70 2.71
CA LYS A 152 -23.00 15.57 3.88
C LYS A 152 -24.45 15.97 4.14
N LEU A 153 -24.87 15.86 5.40
CA LEU A 153 -26.12 16.38 5.92
C LEU A 153 -25.79 17.42 6.98
N LEU A 154 -26.04 18.69 6.65
CA LEU A 154 -25.89 19.82 7.56
C LEU A 154 -27.25 20.15 8.15
N HIS A 155 -27.32 20.25 9.47
CA HIS A 155 -28.44 20.84 10.19
C HIS A 155 -27.90 21.98 11.05
N SER A 156 -28.49 23.17 10.92
CA SER A 156 -28.08 24.36 11.66
C SER A 156 -29.28 24.97 12.35
N THR A 157 -29.12 25.39 13.60
CA THR A 157 -30.11 26.18 14.34
C THR A 157 -29.50 27.48 14.80
N LEU A 158 -30.09 28.60 14.39
CA LEU A 158 -29.73 29.95 14.84
C LEU A 158 -30.67 30.41 15.95
N ILE A 159 -30.10 31.04 16.99
CA ILE A 159 -30.80 31.67 18.12
C ILE A 159 -31.90 30.80 18.74
N GLU A 160 -31.63 29.49 18.86
CA GLU A 160 -32.53 28.45 19.41
C GLU A 160 -33.89 28.30 18.70
N LYS A 161 -34.10 28.97 17.55
CA LYS A 161 -35.44 29.09 16.92
C LYS A 161 -35.46 28.76 15.44
N TYR A 162 -34.50 29.27 14.67
CA TYR A 162 -34.51 29.14 13.22
C TYR A 162 -33.64 27.97 12.81
N SER A 163 -34.25 26.90 12.31
CA SER A 163 -33.53 25.71 11.87
C SER A 163 -33.55 25.55 10.36
N ALA A 164 -32.42 25.12 9.81
CA ALA A 164 -32.23 24.86 8.39
C ALA A 164 -31.50 23.54 8.19
N THR A 165 -31.78 22.86 7.07
CA THR A 165 -31.08 21.63 6.67
C THR A 165 -30.59 21.79 5.24
N ALA A 166 -29.35 21.39 4.99
CA ALA A 166 -28.74 21.39 3.66
C ALA A 166 -28.01 20.06 3.40
N PHE A 167 -27.94 19.69 2.12
CA PHE A 167 -27.21 18.53 1.65
C PHE A 167 -26.03 18.97 0.80
N ALA A 168 -24.91 18.29 0.93
CA ALA A 168 -23.75 18.55 0.09
C ALA A 168 -22.99 17.27 -0.25
N GLY A 169 -22.14 17.34 -1.27
CA GLY A 169 -21.21 16.30 -1.62
C GLY A 169 -19.81 16.83 -1.90
N ASP A 170 -18.84 15.95 -1.72
CA ASP A 170 -17.46 16.19 -2.13
C ASP A 170 -16.99 15.11 -3.09
N PHE A 171 -16.02 15.47 -3.94
CA PHE A 171 -15.29 14.54 -4.77
C PHE A 171 -13.79 14.83 -4.67
N GLY A 172 -13.01 13.81 -4.35
CA GLY A 172 -11.57 13.89 -4.16
C GLY A 172 -10.83 12.87 -5.02
N ILE A 173 -9.63 13.27 -5.44
CA ILE A 173 -8.64 12.43 -6.11
C ILE A 173 -7.30 12.59 -5.40
N LEU A 174 -6.54 11.50 -5.34
CA LEU A 174 -5.18 11.50 -4.82
C LEU A 174 -4.33 10.57 -5.68
N TYR A 175 -3.28 11.14 -6.28
CA TYR A 175 -2.36 10.44 -7.17
C TYR A 175 -0.97 10.34 -6.52
N LEU A 176 -0.40 9.14 -6.56
CA LEU A 176 0.87 8.74 -5.93
C LEU A 176 1.78 8.17 -7.03
N PRO A 177 2.43 9.01 -7.84
CA PRO A 177 3.18 8.57 -9.01
C PRO A 177 4.37 7.66 -8.65
N ASP A 178 4.40 6.45 -9.19
CA ASP A 178 5.49 5.48 -9.00
C ASP A 178 6.86 6.00 -9.48
N LEU A 179 6.86 6.77 -10.57
CA LEU A 179 8.08 7.31 -11.18
C LEU A 179 8.78 8.35 -10.29
N LEU A 180 8.02 9.04 -9.43
CA LEU A 180 8.52 10.09 -8.53
C LEU A 180 8.25 9.71 -7.08
N ARG A 181 9.03 8.74 -6.58
CA ARG A 181 8.91 8.26 -5.20
C ARG A 181 8.84 9.40 -4.19
N GLY A 182 7.80 9.38 -3.35
CA GLY A 182 7.57 10.35 -2.29
C GLY A 182 6.70 11.53 -2.69
N VAL A 183 6.43 11.75 -3.98
CA VAL A 183 5.48 12.79 -4.44
C VAL A 183 4.05 12.29 -4.27
N SER A 184 3.16 13.19 -3.83
CA SER A 184 1.71 13.01 -3.88
C SER A 184 1.04 14.25 -4.45
N ILE A 185 -0.01 14.05 -5.24
CA ILE A 185 -0.77 15.12 -5.88
C ILE A 185 -2.24 14.90 -5.56
N GLY A 186 -2.87 15.87 -4.91
CA GLY A 186 -4.26 15.79 -4.50
C GLY A 186 -5.12 16.86 -5.17
N GLY A 187 -6.39 16.53 -5.39
CA GLY A 187 -7.39 17.50 -5.84
C GLY A 187 -8.74 17.20 -5.19
N VAL A 188 -9.46 18.23 -4.77
CA VAL A 188 -10.81 18.06 -4.23
C VAL A 188 -11.73 19.20 -4.66
N ILE A 189 -13.00 18.87 -4.84
CA ILE A 189 -14.11 19.82 -4.92
C ILE A 189 -15.04 19.50 -3.75
N GLN A 190 -15.27 20.46 -2.87
CA GLN A 190 -16.00 20.28 -1.61
C GLN A 190 -17.27 21.12 -1.59
N ASN A 191 -18.28 20.62 -0.87
CA ASN A 191 -19.52 21.31 -0.55
C ASN A 191 -20.40 21.65 -1.76
N ILE A 192 -20.43 20.77 -2.77
CA ILE A 192 -21.38 20.86 -3.89
C ILE A 192 -22.76 20.50 -3.35
N GLY A 193 -23.68 21.46 -3.22
CA GLY A 193 -24.92 21.20 -2.49
C GLY A 193 -26.01 22.24 -2.60
N THR A 194 -27.08 22.02 -1.81
CA THR A 194 -28.23 22.91 -1.69
C THR A 194 -27.90 24.13 -0.84
N GLU A 195 -28.58 25.26 -1.08
CA GLU A 195 -28.53 26.41 -0.17
C GLU A 195 -29.11 26.07 1.22
N LEU A 196 -28.54 26.67 2.27
CA LEU A 196 -29.04 26.60 3.63
C LEU A 196 -30.13 27.66 3.85
N LYS A 197 -31.38 27.23 4.04
CA LYS A 197 -32.56 28.11 4.13
C LYS A 197 -33.20 28.05 5.52
N TYR A 198 -33.11 29.15 6.27
CA TYR A 198 -33.76 29.30 7.59
C TYR A 198 -35.19 29.83 7.48
N VAL A 199 -35.42 30.68 6.49
CA VAL A 199 -36.71 31.32 6.15
C VAL A 199 -36.85 31.29 4.64
N ASP A 200 -37.08 32.43 3.98
CA ASP A 200 -37.32 32.51 2.54
C ASP A 200 -36.05 32.61 1.69
N VAL A 201 -34.96 33.17 2.24
CA VAL A 201 -33.68 33.37 1.53
C VAL A 201 -32.68 32.29 1.94
N GLY A 202 -31.97 31.72 0.96
CA GLY A 202 -30.97 30.69 1.18
C GLY A 202 -29.55 31.20 1.03
N ASP A 203 -28.69 30.76 1.95
CA ASP A 203 -27.26 30.99 1.89
C ASP A 203 -26.57 29.84 1.14
N PRO A 204 -25.82 30.10 0.06
CA PRO A 204 -25.11 29.06 -0.65
C PRO A 204 -24.01 28.45 0.23
N LEU A 205 -23.82 27.13 0.12
CA LEU A 205 -22.73 26.46 0.82
C LEU A 205 -21.36 26.89 0.25
N PRO A 206 -20.30 26.87 1.07
CA PRO A 206 -18.97 27.28 0.68
C PRO A 206 -18.30 26.28 -0.28
N LEU A 207 -18.67 26.35 -1.57
CA LEU A 207 -18.08 25.54 -2.65
C LEU A 207 -16.58 25.82 -2.74
N THR A 208 -15.77 24.82 -2.42
CA THR A 208 -14.32 24.97 -2.29
C THR A 208 -13.57 24.05 -3.25
N TYR A 209 -12.62 24.62 -3.99
CA TYR A 209 -11.65 23.89 -4.79
C TYR A 209 -10.32 23.85 -4.05
N ARG A 210 -9.70 22.67 -3.97
CA ARG A 210 -8.32 22.57 -3.47
C ARG A 210 -7.45 21.71 -4.37
N LEU A 211 -6.20 22.11 -4.50
CA LEU A 211 -5.15 21.40 -5.22
C LEU A 211 -3.93 21.33 -4.33
N GLY A 212 -3.35 20.14 -4.16
CA GLY A 212 -2.25 19.90 -3.25
C GLY A 212 -1.09 19.16 -3.88
N ILE A 213 0.12 19.50 -3.48
CA ILE A 213 1.35 18.76 -3.78
C ILE A 213 2.09 18.50 -2.48
N GLY A 214 2.33 17.21 -2.22
CA GLY A 214 3.08 16.72 -1.09
C GLY A 214 4.38 16.06 -1.53
N TYR A 215 5.41 16.17 -0.71
CA TYR A 215 6.65 15.44 -0.91
C TYR A 215 7.18 14.87 0.40
N LYS A 216 7.33 13.54 0.43
CA LYS A 216 8.02 12.80 1.48
C LYS A 216 9.44 12.49 1.03
N PHE A 217 10.42 12.96 1.78
CA PHE A 217 11.82 12.75 1.44
C PHE A 217 12.21 11.26 1.58
N PRO A 218 13.04 10.68 0.70
CA PRO A 218 13.52 9.31 0.84
C PRO A 218 14.76 9.19 1.74
N GLY A 219 15.12 7.94 2.08
CA GLY A 219 16.39 7.63 2.74
C GLY A 219 16.47 8.14 4.19
N ARG A 220 17.63 8.71 4.57
CA ARG A 220 17.88 9.23 5.93
C ARG A 220 16.94 10.37 6.34
N LEU A 221 16.30 11.03 5.37
CA LEU A 221 15.33 12.11 5.60
C LEU A 221 13.87 11.62 5.55
N SER A 222 13.62 10.31 5.62
CA SER A 222 12.27 9.73 5.53
C SER A 222 11.26 10.17 6.59
N GLY A 223 11.74 10.77 7.68
CA GLY A 223 10.90 11.44 8.68
C GLY A 223 10.44 12.84 8.28
N LEU A 224 10.87 13.41 7.14
CA LEU A 224 10.50 14.75 6.69
C LEU A 224 9.46 14.68 5.57
N LYS A 225 8.40 15.49 5.70
CA LYS A 225 7.42 15.76 4.65
C LYS A 225 7.19 17.26 4.51
N ILE A 226 6.90 17.69 3.29
CA ILE A 226 6.43 19.03 2.97
C ILE A 226 5.13 18.92 2.17
N ASP A 227 4.24 19.90 2.33
CA ASP A 227 2.97 19.97 1.62
C ASP A 227 2.62 21.42 1.29
N ILE A 228 2.03 21.61 0.11
CA ILE A 228 1.57 22.91 -0.38
C ILE A 228 0.20 22.71 -1.01
N ASP A 229 -0.79 23.45 -0.51
CA ASP A 229 -2.15 23.44 -1.02
C ASP A 229 -2.57 24.83 -1.54
N TYR A 230 -3.10 24.89 -2.75
CA TYR A 230 -3.88 26.02 -3.25
C TYR A 230 -5.36 25.82 -2.93
N VAL A 231 -5.99 26.81 -2.31
CA VAL A 231 -7.38 26.75 -1.85
C VAL A 231 -8.16 27.91 -2.45
N LYS A 232 -9.29 27.63 -3.11
CA LYS A 232 -10.20 28.66 -3.63
C LYS A 232 -11.62 28.36 -3.19
N LEU A 233 -12.13 29.21 -2.31
CA LEU A 233 -13.53 29.24 -1.95
C LEU A 233 -14.29 30.13 -2.94
N LEU A 234 -15.45 29.67 -3.44
CA LEU A 234 -16.28 30.45 -4.35
C LEU A 234 -16.67 31.77 -3.67
N ASN A 235 -16.56 32.88 -4.40
CA ASN A 235 -16.82 34.25 -3.91
C ASN A 235 -15.88 34.76 -2.80
N SER A 236 -14.78 34.05 -2.50
CA SER A 236 -13.73 34.53 -1.60
C SER A 236 -12.37 34.56 -2.31
N PRO A 237 -11.40 35.33 -1.82
CA PRO A 237 -10.02 35.26 -2.32
C PRO A 237 -9.43 33.86 -2.21
N SER A 238 -8.46 33.56 -3.07
CA SER A 238 -7.68 32.32 -2.97
C SER A 238 -6.66 32.39 -1.83
N GLY A 239 -6.27 31.23 -1.32
CA GLY A 239 -5.18 31.08 -0.37
C GLY A 239 -4.18 30.03 -0.80
N ILE A 240 -3.00 30.09 -0.19
CA ILE A 240 -1.95 29.08 -0.27
C ILE A 240 -1.64 28.64 1.16
N ASN A 241 -1.69 27.34 1.38
CA ASN A 241 -1.35 26.71 2.64
C ASN A 241 -0.04 25.97 2.46
N THR A 242 0.83 26.03 3.46
CA THR A 242 2.13 25.34 3.43
C THR A 242 2.37 24.66 4.77
N GLY A 243 2.91 23.44 4.74
CA GLY A 243 3.16 22.66 5.94
C GLY A 243 4.43 21.83 5.85
N ILE A 244 5.11 21.67 6.98
CA ILE A 244 6.28 20.82 7.16
C ILE A 244 6.04 19.91 8.36
N GLU A 245 6.25 18.61 8.14
CA GLU A 245 6.11 17.57 9.17
C GLU A 245 7.45 16.85 9.34
N TYR A 246 7.94 16.76 10.58
CA TYR A 246 9.22 16.13 10.91
C TYR A 246 9.09 15.12 12.05
N PHE A 247 9.58 13.91 11.82
CA PHE A 247 9.60 12.80 12.76
C PHE A 247 11.03 12.40 13.11
N PRO A 248 11.59 12.92 14.21
CA PRO A 248 12.90 12.47 14.69
C PRO A 248 12.85 11.05 15.26
N MET A 249 11.68 10.59 15.70
CA MET A 249 11.41 9.25 16.24
C MET A 249 10.05 8.76 15.75
N GLU A 250 9.80 7.45 15.81
CA GLU A 250 8.55 6.86 15.29
C GLU A 250 7.28 7.32 16.01
N ASN A 251 7.41 7.77 17.26
CA ASN A 251 6.31 8.11 18.15
C ASN A 251 6.20 9.61 18.45
N LEU A 252 7.05 10.45 17.84
CA LEU A 252 7.15 11.88 18.13
C LEU A 252 7.20 12.68 16.83
N GLY A 253 6.22 13.57 16.64
CA GLY A 253 6.10 14.42 15.46
C GLY A 253 6.12 15.91 15.79
N PHE A 254 6.90 16.67 15.02
CA PHE A 254 6.91 18.12 15.04
C PHE A 254 6.34 18.66 13.74
N ARG A 255 5.53 19.71 13.85
CA ARG A 255 4.86 20.32 12.71
C ARG A 255 4.94 21.82 12.78
N ALA A 256 5.08 22.43 11.62
CA ALA A 256 4.91 23.85 11.43
C ALA A 256 4.24 24.11 10.09
N GLY A 257 3.40 25.12 10.04
CA GLY A 257 2.69 25.46 8.82
C GLY A 257 2.21 26.90 8.82
N TYR A 258 1.96 27.40 7.62
CA TYR A 258 1.50 28.76 7.40
C TYR A 258 0.32 28.73 6.45
N ARG A 259 -0.80 29.28 6.91
CA ARG A 259 -1.98 29.54 6.08
C ARG A 259 -1.88 30.98 5.58
N MET A 260 -1.78 31.14 4.26
CA MET A 260 -1.80 32.43 3.58
C MET A 260 -3.12 32.62 2.85
N SER A 261 -3.99 33.50 3.32
CA SER A 261 -5.26 33.88 2.72
C SER A 261 -5.51 35.37 2.97
N GLU A 262 -6.12 36.07 2.01
CA GLU A 262 -6.43 37.50 2.19
C GLU A 262 -7.33 37.78 3.40
N SER A 263 -8.18 36.82 3.77
CA SER A 263 -9.12 36.95 4.89
C SER A 263 -8.56 36.55 6.26
N ASN A 264 -7.63 35.60 6.33
CA ASN A 264 -7.12 35.07 7.59
C ASN A 264 -5.76 34.39 7.38
N ASN A 265 -4.72 35.01 7.94
CA ASN A 265 -3.36 34.49 7.93
C ASN A 265 -2.98 34.03 9.34
N TYR A 266 -2.39 32.85 9.44
CA TYR A 266 -1.86 32.38 10.71
C TYR A 266 -0.67 31.45 10.53
N LEU A 267 0.25 31.51 11.49
CA LEU A 267 1.33 30.56 11.67
C LEU A 267 0.90 29.52 12.68
N SER A 268 1.11 28.25 12.39
CA SER A 268 0.77 27.16 13.32
C SER A 268 1.97 26.29 13.61
N VAL A 269 2.00 25.77 14.83
CA VAL A 269 2.95 24.77 15.29
C VAL A 269 2.19 23.65 15.97
N GLY A 270 2.75 22.45 15.94
CA GLY A 270 2.12 21.31 16.59
C GLY A 270 3.09 20.22 16.97
N LEU A 271 2.62 19.41 17.90
CA LEU A 271 3.34 18.30 18.52
C LEU A 271 2.42 17.08 18.56
N GLY A 272 2.93 15.95 18.09
CA GLY A 272 2.22 14.68 18.08
C GLY A 272 2.96 13.61 18.86
N PHE A 273 2.24 12.83 19.66
CA PHE A 273 2.74 11.68 20.42
C PHE A 273 1.88 10.45 20.16
N ALA A 274 2.52 9.30 19.94
CA ALA A 274 1.81 8.05 19.68
C ALA A 274 2.32 6.95 20.61
N PHE A 275 1.39 6.18 21.17
CA PHE A 275 1.73 5.07 22.05
C PHE A 275 0.66 3.98 21.95
N ASN A 276 1.09 2.74 21.66
CA ASN A 276 0.22 1.55 21.62
C ASN A 276 -1.08 1.72 20.82
N GLY A 277 -1.00 2.32 19.63
CA GLY A 277 -2.16 2.51 18.74
C GLY A 277 -3.07 3.67 19.14
N ILE A 278 -2.66 4.50 20.10
CA ILE A 278 -3.30 5.76 20.48
C ILE A 278 -2.41 6.91 20.01
N GLY A 279 -2.98 7.86 19.29
CA GLY A 279 -2.35 9.12 18.90
C GLY A 279 -2.92 10.28 19.70
N PHE A 280 -2.05 11.22 20.05
CA PHE A 280 -2.38 12.50 20.63
C PHE A 280 -1.67 13.59 19.85
N ASP A 281 -2.43 14.50 19.26
CA ASP A 281 -1.90 15.67 18.57
C ASP A 281 -2.40 16.94 19.25
N TYR A 282 -1.50 17.88 19.45
CA TYR A 282 -1.81 19.22 19.92
C TYR A 282 -1.25 20.25 18.94
N SER A 283 -2.01 21.30 18.70
CA SER A 283 -1.61 22.40 17.83
C SER A 283 -1.99 23.74 18.42
N GLN A 284 -1.18 24.73 18.07
CA GLN A 284 -1.41 26.12 18.38
C GLN A 284 -1.26 26.95 17.11
N SER A 285 -2.26 27.78 16.82
CA SER A 285 -2.24 28.73 15.70
C SER A 285 -2.15 30.15 16.22
N LEU A 286 -1.18 30.89 15.71
CA LEU A 286 -0.86 32.27 16.03
C LEU A 286 -1.41 33.15 14.91
N MET A 287 -2.56 33.77 15.17
CA MET A 287 -3.19 34.73 14.28
C MET A 287 -2.58 36.13 14.47
N SER A 288 -2.73 37.01 13.47
CA SER A 288 -2.20 38.39 13.49
C SER A 288 -2.64 39.20 14.72
N ASP A 289 -3.80 38.87 15.29
CA ASP A 289 -4.43 39.62 16.38
C ASP A 289 -4.15 39.00 17.76
N PHE A 290 -3.08 38.21 17.88
CA PHE A 290 -2.56 37.58 19.12
C PHE A 290 -3.49 36.59 19.83
N GLN A 291 -4.64 36.22 19.26
CA GLN A 291 -5.47 35.16 19.82
C GLN A 291 -4.98 33.79 19.34
N ALA A 292 -4.45 33.00 20.27
CA ALA A 292 -3.97 31.66 19.98
C ALA A 292 -5.15 30.67 19.95
N LEU A 293 -5.34 30.00 18.82
CA LEU A 293 -6.29 28.89 18.71
C LEU A 293 -5.59 27.60 19.06
N ASN A 294 -6.17 26.85 19.99
CA ASN A 294 -5.63 25.57 20.44
C ASN A 294 -6.55 24.44 20.00
N GLN A 295 -5.98 23.42 19.38
CA GLN A 295 -6.73 22.22 18.99
C GLN A 295 -6.03 20.97 19.49
N THR A 296 -6.84 20.02 19.94
CA THR A 296 -6.40 18.71 20.40
C THR A 296 -7.11 17.63 19.61
N THR A 297 -6.37 16.63 19.17
CA THR A 297 -6.91 15.45 18.49
C THR A 297 -6.43 14.20 19.20
N PHE A 298 -7.37 13.30 19.49
CA PHE A 298 -7.11 11.94 19.93
C PHE A 298 -7.47 11.00 18.79
N SER A 299 -6.62 10.03 18.50
CA SER A 299 -6.90 8.97 17.53
C SER A 299 -6.59 7.60 18.10
N MET A 300 -7.32 6.59 17.66
CA MET A 300 -7.12 5.20 18.08
C MET A 300 -7.31 4.26 16.89
N GLY A 301 -6.33 3.38 16.67
CA GLY A 301 -6.32 2.43 15.55
C GLY A 301 -4.93 2.18 14.98
N PRO A 302 -4.81 1.23 14.02
CA PRO A 302 -3.54 0.90 13.36
C PRO A 302 -2.99 2.05 12.49
N GLY A 303 -3.79 3.08 12.23
CA GLY A 303 -3.40 4.34 11.57
C GLY A 303 -2.68 5.33 12.51
N SER A 304 -3.11 5.34 13.77
CA SER A 304 -2.87 6.40 14.77
C SER A 304 -1.43 6.51 15.28
N TRP A 305 -0.60 5.50 15.00
CA TRP A 305 0.82 5.44 15.36
C TRP A 305 1.75 5.73 14.17
N LEU A 306 1.20 5.91 12.97
CA LEU A 306 1.97 6.10 11.73
C LEU A 306 2.29 7.56 11.52
N PHE A 307 3.06 8.09 12.46
CA PHE A 307 3.75 9.35 12.30
C PHE A 307 4.83 9.20 11.22
N GLY A 308 4.52 9.67 10.01
CA GLY A 308 5.50 9.74 8.92
C GLY A 308 5.76 8.43 8.20
N LYS A 309 5.46 7.27 8.79
CA LYS A 309 5.37 6.02 8.05
C LYS A 309 4.13 6.13 7.15
N THR A 310 4.35 6.02 5.83
CA THR A 310 3.24 5.64 4.94
C THR A 310 2.71 4.37 5.55
N ASN A 311 1.43 4.34 5.90
CA ASN A 311 0.79 3.14 6.38
C ASN A 311 1.28 2.00 5.50
N PRO A 312 1.99 0.98 6.02
CA PRO A 312 2.30 -0.22 5.26
C PRO A 312 0.99 -0.99 5.03
N SER A 313 -0.13 -0.33 4.85
CA SER A 313 -1.35 -0.90 4.30
C SER A 313 -1.75 -0.21 3.00
N VAL A 314 -0.89 0.69 2.50
CA VAL A 314 -0.66 0.94 1.08
C VAL A 314 0.39 -0.05 0.53
N ALA A 315 1.35 -0.52 1.35
CA ALA A 315 2.26 -1.64 1.02
C ALA A 315 2.02 -2.80 2.00
N GLY A 316 1.18 -3.77 1.62
CA GLY A 316 0.44 -4.68 2.50
C GLY A 316 1.14 -5.19 3.76
N GLU A 317 0.63 -4.79 4.90
CA GLU A 317 0.71 -5.37 6.23
C GLU A 317 -0.69 -5.38 6.80
N GLU A 318 -1.39 -6.49 6.59
CA GLU A 318 -2.35 -6.93 7.59
C GLU A 318 -1.57 -7.28 8.86
N SER A 319 -2.04 -6.77 9.99
CA SER A 319 -1.75 -7.29 11.33
C SER A 319 -2.25 -8.73 11.39
N TYR A 320 -1.45 -9.67 10.90
CA TYR A 320 -1.66 -11.09 11.12
C TYR A 320 -1.28 -11.39 12.56
N LYS A 321 -2.27 -11.70 13.41
CA LYS A 321 -2.01 -12.45 14.62
C LYS A 321 -1.38 -13.76 14.16
N ALA A 322 -0.12 -13.99 14.54
CA ALA A 322 0.54 -15.26 14.29
C ALA A 322 -0.42 -16.39 14.70
N PRO A 323 -0.83 -17.29 13.77
CA PRO A 323 -1.49 -18.51 14.16
C PRO A 323 -0.51 -19.26 15.05
N GLU A 324 -1.03 -20.01 16.01
CA GLU A 324 -0.31 -20.89 16.93
C GLU A 324 0.48 -22.04 16.21
N LYS A 325 0.87 -21.86 14.95
CA LYS A 325 1.58 -22.81 14.10
C LYS A 325 3.11 -22.77 14.25
N THR A 326 3.68 -21.84 15.02
CA THR A 326 5.12 -21.84 15.38
C THR A 326 5.52 -23.12 16.14
N SER A 327 4.56 -23.80 16.77
CA SER A 327 4.79 -25.09 17.45
C SER A 327 4.96 -26.28 16.47
N PHE A 328 4.38 -26.21 15.26
CA PHE A 328 4.45 -27.31 14.29
C PHE A 328 5.75 -27.27 13.46
N ILE A 329 6.20 -26.07 13.09
CA ILE A 329 7.41 -25.89 12.27
C ILE A 329 8.68 -26.22 13.08
N ASN A 330 8.77 -25.78 14.34
CA ASN A 330 9.95 -26.01 15.17
C ASN A 330 10.23 -27.49 15.49
N ASN A 331 9.22 -28.36 15.42
CA ASN A 331 9.37 -29.77 15.77
C ASN A 331 9.79 -30.68 14.60
N ASN A 332 9.70 -30.22 13.35
CA ASN A 332 9.89 -31.06 12.15
C ASN A 332 10.68 -30.40 10.99
N ILE A 333 11.52 -29.40 11.27
CA ILE A 333 12.30 -28.64 10.26
C ILE A 333 13.12 -29.56 9.32
N GLY A 334 13.62 -30.69 9.83
CA GLY A 334 14.42 -31.64 9.06
C GLY A 334 13.63 -32.53 8.08
N SER A 335 12.30 -32.65 8.22
CA SER A 335 11.48 -33.54 7.38
C SER A 335 10.74 -32.83 6.25
N LEU A 336 10.73 -31.49 6.24
CA LEU A 336 9.96 -30.66 5.28
C LEU A 336 10.81 -30.16 4.11
N LEU A 337 12.13 -30.07 4.27
CA LEU A 337 13.06 -29.68 3.20
C LEU A 337 13.68 -30.91 2.55
N ASP A 338 13.76 -30.93 1.22
CA ASP A 338 14.53 -31.94 0.49
C ASP A 338 15.98 -31.95 1.01
N LYS A 339 16.54 -33.15 1.20
CA LYS A 339 17.91 -33.37 1.66
C LYS A 339 18.92 -32.60 0.81
N SER A 340 18.72 -32.57 -0.51
CA SER A 340 19.60 -31.84 -1.43
C SER A 340 19.64 -30.33 -1.16
N LEU A 341 18.50 -29.76 -0.76
CA LEU A 341 18.38 -28.34 -0.42
C LEU A 341 18.94 -28.05 0.98
N SER A 342 18.69 -28.95 1.94
CA SER A 342 19.20 -28.85 3.32
C SER A 342 20.73 -28.86 3.38
N ASP A 343 21.39 -29.59 2.48
CA ASP A 343 22.85 -29.65 2.35
C ASP A 343 23.45 -28.36 1.74
N GLN A 344 22.65 -27.57 1.01
CA GLN A 344 23.08 -26.33 0.33
C GLN A 344 22.88 -25.07 1.18
N ILE A 345 22.16 -25.16 2.30
CA ILE A 345 21.70 -24.00 3.07
C ILE A 345 22.31 -24.04 4.48
N GLU A 346 22.84 -22.90 4.91
CA GLU A 346 23.30 -22.70 6.28
C GLU A 346 22.20 -23.00 7.30
N GLU A 347 22.57 -23.58 8.45
CA GLU A 347 21.59 -23.97 9.47
C GLU A 347 20.67 -22.82 9.90
N SER A 348 21.20 -21.60 10.00
CA SER A 348 20.46 -20.39 10.33
C SER A 348 19.41 -19.98 9.28
N LEU A 349 19.57 -20.40 8.03
CA LEU A 349 18.64 -20.11 6.94
C LEU A 349 17.54 -21.17 6.79
N ARG A 350 17.67 -22.34 7.43
CA ARG A 350 16.70 -23.44 7.30
C ARG A 350 15.25 -23.01 7.61
N PRO A 351 14.96 -22.27 8.70
CA PRO A 351 13.59 -21.83 8.97
C PRO A 351 13.03 -20.92 7.86
N ILE A 352 13.87 -20.04 7.30
CA ILE A 352 13.50 -19.15 6.20
C ILE A 352 13.14 -19.95 4.96
N PHE A 353 13.91 -20.99 4.64
CA PHE A 353 13.62 -21.83 3.49
C PHE A 353 12.42 -22.76 3.66
N VAL A 354 12.03 -23.09 4.91
CA VAL A 354 10.72 -23.70 5.18
C VAL A 354 9.59 -22.73 4.84
N TYR A 355 9.68 -21.46 5.26
CA TYR A 355 8.68 -20.47 4.87
C TYR A 355 8.60 -20.30 3.34
N ILE A 356 9.74 -20.28 2.66
CA ILE A 356 9.81 -20.21 1.19
C ILE A 356 9.17 -21.45 0.53
N SER A 357 9.46 -22.66 1.03
CA SER A 357 8.92 -23.90 0.45
C SER A 357 7.42 -24.05 0.64
N GLU A 358 6.89 -23.50 1.74
CA GLU A 358 5.47 -23.47 2.06
C GLU A 358 4.75 -22.27 1.41
N GLY A 359 5.49 -21.32 0.83
CA GLY A 359 4.93 -20.19 0.08
C GLY A 359 4.68 -18.93 0.89
N TYR A 360 5.19 -18.82 2.11
CA TYR A 360 5.09 -17.62 2.95
C TYR A 360 6.27 -16.66 2.70
N TYR A 361 6.33 -16.05 1.50
CA TYR A 361 7.47 -15.24 1.07
C TYR A 361 7.68 -13.98 1.89
N LYS A 362 6.59 -13.33 2.29
CA LYS A 362 6.66 -12.14 3.11
C LYS A 362 7.19 -12.44 4.52
N ASP A 363 6.72 -13.51 5.15
CA ASP A 363 7.23 -13.93 6.47
C ASP A 363 8.69 -14.37 6.38
N ALA A 364 9.06 -15.12 5.34
CA ALA A 364 10.45 -15.47 5.07
C ALA A 364 11.35 -14.21 5.00
N GLY A 365 10.87 -13.14 4.34
CA GLY A 365 11.58 -11.86 4.23
C GLY A 365 11.77 -11.17 5.58
N ARG A 366 10.76 -11.18 6.44
CA ARG A 366 10.84 -10.64 7.80
C ARG A 366 11.87 -11.41 8.65
N GLU A 367 11.79 -12.74 8.66
CA GLU A 367 12.72 -13.57 9.45
C GLU A 367 14.15 -13.43 8.96
N LEU A 368 14.36 -13.33 7.65
CA LEU A 368 15.68 -13.09 7.07
C LEU A 368 16.23 -11.70 7.45
N ALA A 369 15.39 -10.66 7.47
CA ALA A 369 15.79 -9.32 7.90
C ALA A 369 16.22 -9.29 9.37
N ILE A 370 15.51 -10.02 10.25
CA ILE A 370 15.89 -10.20 11.65
C ILE A 370 17.27 -10.88 11.73
N LEU A 371 17.48 -11.94 10.95
CA LEU A 371 18.75 -12.66 10.91
C LEU A 371 19.91 -11.77 10.44
N ILE A 372 19.70 -10.98 9.37
CA ILE A 372 20.69 -10.02 8.85
C ILE A 372 21.02 -8.94 9.90
N SER A 373 20.05 -8.48 10.69
CA SER A 373 20.31 -7.50 11.74
C SER A 373 21.29 -7.99 12.83
N GLN A 374 21.39 -9.31 13.02
CA GLN A 374 22.29 -9.94 13.99
C GLN A 374 23.69 -10.18 13.41
N LYS A 375 23.82 -10.29 12.09
CA LYS A 375 25.09 -10.43 11.37
C LYS A 375 25.08 -9.56 10.10
N PRO A 376 25.24 -8.24 10.26
CA PRO A 376 25.46 -7.36 9.10
C PRO A 376 26.74 -7.80 8.39
N ASP A 377 26.75 -7.80 7.04
CA ASP A 377 27.86 -8.15 6.14
C ASP A 377 27.85 -9.57 5.50
N ASN A 378 26.76 -10.34 5.59
CA ASN A 378 26.63 -11.58 4.83
C ASN A 378 26.05 -11.34 3.42
N LYS A 379 26.92 -11.20 2.41
CA LYS A 379 26.53 -10.99 1.00
C LYS A 379 25.56 -12.04 0.44
N THR A 380 25.65 -13.29 0.90
CA THR A 380 24.73 -14.34 0.47
C THR A 380 23.33 -14.06 0.98
N TRP A 381 23.21 -13.62 2.24
CA TRP A 381 21.92 -13.28 2.85
C TRP A 381 21.33 -12.02 2.22
N ASP A 382 22.17 -11.02 1.92
CA ASP A 382 21.73 -9.80 1.23
C ASP A 382 21.16 -10.14 -0.16
N LYS A 383 21.82 -11.02 -0.92
CA LYS A 383 21.34 -11.47 -2.23
C LYS A 383 20.02 -12.26 -2.11
N ILE A 384 19.88 -13.10 -1.09
CA ILE A 384 18.61 -13.82 -0.83
C ILE A 384 17.51 -12.82 -0.46
N ALA A 385 17.80 -11.84 0.39
CA ALA A 385 16.84 -10.82 0.82
C ALA A 385 16.38 -9.93 -0.32
N GLU A 386 17.29 -9.51 -1.21
CA GLU A 386 16.96 -8.78 -2.43
C GLU A 386 15.97 -9.57 -3.29
N LYS A 387 16.32 -10.82 -3.65
CA LYS A 387 15.47 -11.69 -4.46
C LYS A 387 14.13 -11.99 -3.79
N LEU A 388 14.14 -12.24 -2.49
CA LEU A 388 12.94 -12.53 -1.72
C LEU A 388 12.02 -11.31 -1.64
N GLY A 389 12.60 -10.11 -1.53
CA GLY A 389 11.85 -8.86 -1.64
C GLY A 389 11.17 -8.70 -3.00
N LEU A 390 11.88 -9.02 -4.10
CA LEU A 390 11.30 -8.99 -5.44
C LEU A 390 10.11 -9.97 -5.57
N VAL A 391 10.22 -11.17 -5.02
CA VAL A 391 9.13 -12.17 -5.03
C VAL A 391 7.97 -11.72 -4.15
N ALA A 392 8.23 -11.35 -2.90
CA ALA A 392 7.21 -10.99 -1.91
C ALA A 392 6.40 -9.74 -2.31
N ASN A 393 6.99 -8.85 -3.12
CA ASN A 393 6.29 -7.69 -3.69
C ASN A 393 5.22 -8.07 -4.71
N VAL A 394 5.38 -9.21 -5.42
CA VAL A 394 4.41 -9.69 -6.40
C VAL A 394 3.46 -10.71 -5.78
N VAL A 395 4.02 -11.66 -5.03
CA VAL A 395 3.29 -12.75 -4.38
C VAL A 395 3.76 -12.84 -2.93
N PRO A 396 3.05 -12.19 -1.98
CA PRO A 396 3.43 -12.22 -0.57
C PRO A 396 3.19 -13.59 0.07
N GLU A 397 2.19 -14.33 -0.41
CA GLU A 397 1.85 -15.69 0.03
C GLU A 397 1.34 -16.53 -1.16
N LEU A 398 1.71 -17.81 -1.22
CA LEU A 398 1.22 -18.81 -2.18
C LEU A 398 1.13 -20.20 -1.54
N THR A 399 0.18 -20.38 -0.63
CA THR A 399 0.05 -21.58 0.22
C THR A 399 -0.90 -22.65 -0.34
N GLY A 400 -1.45 -22.46 -1.54
CA GLY A 400 -2.36 -23.43 -2.16
C GLY A 400 -1.74 -24.80 -2.37
N ASP A 401 -2.52 -25.86 -2.21
CA ASP A 401 -2.11 -27.25 -2.49
C ASP A 401 -2.38 -27.67 -3.94
N ASP A 402 -2.88 -26.75 -4.78
CA ASP A 402 -3.09 -27.01 -6.19
C ASP A 402 -1.75 -27.14 -6.95
N LEU A 403 -1.81 -27.83 -8.09
CA LEU A 403 -0.64 -28.12 -8.91
C LEU A 403 0.15 -26.86 -9.30
N MET A 404 -0.53 -25.76 -9.62
CA MET A 404 0.14 -24.52 -10.06
C MET A 404 0.85 -23.84 -8.89
N SER A 405 0.21 -23.75 -7.73
CA SER A 405 0.86 -23.26 -6.52
C SER A 405 2.12 -24.06 -6.20
N VAL A 406 2.07 -25.40 -6.28
CA VAL A 406 3.23 -26.27 -6.06
C VAL A 406 4.35 -26.02 -7.09
N ILE A 407 4.01 -25.92 -8.38
CA ILE A 407 4.98 -25.66 -9.45
C ILE A 407 5.65 -24.30 -9.26
N VAL A 408 4.86 -23.27 -8.96
CA VAL A 408 5.37 -21.91 -8.75
C VAL A 408 6.26 -21.86 -7.51
N ARG A 409 5.86 -22.49 -6.39
CA ARG A 409 6.71 -22.56 -5.19
C ARG A 409 8.06 -23.21 -5.49
N LYS A 410 8.08 -24.30 -6.26
CA LYS A 410 9.33 -24.94 -6.71
C LYS A 410 10.17 -24.02 -7.61
N GLY A 411 9.54 -23.28 -8.53
CA GLY A 411 10.23 -22.32 -9.39
C GLY A 411 10.85 -21.16 -8.59
N LEU A 412 10.09 -20.59 -7.67
CA LEU A 412 10.57 -19.52 -6.78
C LEU A 412 11.66 -20.02 -5.83
N LEU A 413 11.57 -21.26 -5.36
CA LEU A 413 12.64 -21.89 -4.59
C LEU A 413 13.94 -22.02 -5.41
N SER A 414 13.86 -22.41 -6.68
CA SER A 414 15.01 -22.44 -7.60
C SER A 414 15.64 -21.07 -7.83
N PHE A 415 14.85 -20.00 -7.75
CA PHE A 415 15.32 -18.62 -7.80
C PHE A 415 15.96 -18.15 -6.49
N LEU A 416 15.37 -18.53 -5.34
CA LEU A 416 15.74 -17.99 -4.03
C LEU A 416 16.90 -18.71 -3.35
N LYS A 417 17.13 -19.99 -3.66
CA LYS A 417 18.21 -20.79 -3.05
C LYS A 417 19.61 -20.21 -3.32
N PRO A 418 20.61 -20.53 -2.46
CA PRO A 418 21.97 -20.01 -2.63
C PRO A 418 22.62 -20.45 -3.95
N VAL A 419 22.47 -21.72 -4.30
CA VAL A 419 22.90 -22.28 -5.60
C VAL A 419 21.72 -22.20 -6.57
N GLU A 420 21.58 -21.03 -7.20
CA GLU A 420 20.47 -20.69 -8.09
C GLU A 420 20.34 -21.66 -9.27
N ASN A 421 19.10 -21.91 -9.71
CA ASN A 421 18.81 -22.54 -10.99
C ASN A 421 17.84 -21.67 -11.81
N PRO A 422 18.32 -20.57 -12.42
CA PRO A 422 17.46 -19.61 -13.11
C PRO A 422 16.66 -20.19 -14.29
N PRO A 423 17.21 -21.10 -15.14
CA PRO A 423 16.42 -21.74 -16.19
C PRO A 423 15.20 -22.48 -15.65
N ASP A 424 15.37 -23.23 -14.55
CA ASP A 424 14.28 -23.96 -13.91
C ASP A 424 13.20 -23.03 -13.36
N ALA A 425 13.61 -21.91 -12.75
CA ALA A 425 12.70 -20.89 -12.26
C ALA A 425 11.90 -20.26 -13.41
N LEU A 426 12.57 -19.83 -14.49
CA LEU A 426 11.93 -19.21 -15.65
C LEU A 426 10.91 -20.15 -16.32
N VAL A 427 11.27 -21.42 -16.50
CA VAL A 427 10.39 -22.44 -17.11
C VAL A 427 9.12 -22.66 -16.27
N LYS A 428 9.26 -22.85 -14.95
CA LYS A 428 8.11 -23.09 -14.06
C LYS A 428 7.17 -21.88 -13.96
N ILE A 429 7.73 -20.66 -13.89
CA ILE A 429 6.91 -19.44 -13.83
C ILE A 429 6.23 -19.14 -15.18
N HIS A 430 6.91 -19.39 -16.31
CA HIS A 430 6.29 -19.28 -17.63
C HIS A 430 5.12 -20.27 -17.77
N TYR A 431 5.32 -21.53 -17.38
CA TYR A 431 4.27 -22.54 -17.42
C TYR A 431 3.03 -22.12 -16.63
N ALA A 432 3.22 -21.57 -15.42
CA ALA A 432 2.13 -21.07 -14.60
C ALA A 432 1.42 -19.87 -15.24
N MET A 433 2.15 -18.96 -15.89
CA MET A 433 1.60 -17.82 -16.63
C MET A 433 0.69 -18.26 -17.79
N GLU A 434 1.04 -19.33 -18.50
CA GLU A 434 0.22 -19.86 -19.60
C GLU A 434 -1.06 -20.57 -19.09
N ASN A 435 -0.94 -21.32 -17.99
CA ASN A 435 -1.90 -22.37 -17.62
C ASN A 435 -2.72 -22.10 -16.35
N SER A 436 -2.44 -21.05 -15.57
CA SER A 436 -3.24 -20.71 -14.40
C SER A 436 -4.42 -19.78 -14.70
N MET A 437 -5.34 -19.66 -13.73
CA MET A 437 -6.40 -18.63 -13.73
C MET A 437 -5.85 -17.23 -13.38
N ASP A 438 -4.78 -17.17 -12.60
CA ASP A 438 -4.11 -15.94 -12.12
C ASP A 438 -2.97 -15.49 -13.04
N LYS A 439 -3.25 -15.43 -14.35
CA LYS A 439 -2.23 -15.17 -15.39
C LYS A 439 -1.46 -13.87 -15.17
N GLU A 440 -2.12 -12.84 -14.64
CA GLU A 440 -1.51 -11.53 -14.42
C GLU A 440 -0.43 -11.59 -13.33
N ILE A 441 -0.68 -12.32 -12.23
CA ILE A 441 0.29 -12.48 -11.13
C ILE A 441 1.54 -13.19 -11.63
N PHE A 442 1.36 -14.28 -12.38
CA PHE A 442 2.49 -15.04 -12.92
C PHE A 442 3.20 -14.32 -14.07
N ALA A 443 2.51 -13.47 -14.84
CA ALA A 443 3.16 -12.59 -15.81
C ALA A 443 4.06 -11.54 -15.13
N ARG A 444 3.61 -10.96 -14.00
CA ARG A 444 4.43 -10.05 -13.19
C ARG A 444 5.64 -10.78 -12.61
N LEU A 445 5.46 -11.98 -12.03
CA LEU A 445 6.58 -12.80 -11.54
C LEU A 445 7.56 -13.17 -12.66
N TYR A 446 7.06 -13.58 -13.81
CA TYR A 446 7.90 -13.91 -14.97
C TYR A 446 8.74 -12.70 -15.40
N SER A 447 8.13 -11.52 -15.43
CA SER A 447 8.83 -10.27 -15.76
C SER A 447 9.92 -9.92 -14.75
N VAL A 448 9.69 -10.15 -13.46
CA VAL A 448 10.71 -9.98 -12.41
C VAL A 448 11.92 -10.89 -12.68
N LEU A 449 11.70 -12.18 -12.93
CA LEU A 449 12.77 -13.13 -13.21
C LEU A 449 13.50 -12.78 -14.52
N LYS A 450 12.76 -12.38 -15.56
CA LYS A 450 13.30 -11.96 -16.86
C LYS A 450 14.24 -10.76 -16.72
N ASN A 451 13.82 -9.77 -15.95
CA ASN A 451 14.60 -8.55 -15.70
C ASN A 451 15.83 -8.83 -14.82
N TYR A 452 15.73 -9.80 -13.92
CA TYR A 452 16.86 -10.21 -13.07
C TYR A 452 17.90 -11.05 -13.86
N TYR A 453 17.47 -11.84 -14.86
CA TYR A 453 18.35 -12.62 -15.74
C TYR A 453 18.15 -12.30 -17.24
N PRO A 454 18.52 -11.09 -17.70
CA PRO A 454 18.21 -10.63 -19.05
C PRO A 454 18.90 -11.43 -20.16
N GLU A 455 20.05 -12.05 -19.88
CA GLU A 455 20.78 -12.84 -20.88
C GLU A 455 20.14 -14.22 -21.13
N LEU A 456 19.64 -14.87 -20.07
CA LEU A 456 18.91 -16.14 -20.20
C LEU A 456 17.52 -15.95 -20.82
N ALA A 457 16.93 -14.78 -20.59
CA ALA A 457 15.64 -14.41 -21.16
C ALA A 457 15.64 -14.26 -22.68
N LYS A 458 16.76 -13.87 -23.29
CA LYS A 458 16.90 -13.70 -24.74
C LYS A 458 17.04 -15.03 -25.46
N THR A 459 17.60 -16.05 -24.80
CA THR A 459 17.89 -17.35 -25.41
C THR A 459 16.68 -18.29 -25.46
N ASP A 460 15.64 -18.02 -24.66
CA ASP A 460 14.43 -18.86 -24.53
C ASP A 460 13.16 -18.16 -25.08
N GLU A 461 13.28 -17.26 -26.05
CA GLU A 461 12.11 -16.66 -26.71
C GLU A 461 11.33 -17.72 -27.50
N ILE A 462 10.06 -17.90 -27.13
CA ILE A 462 9.16 -18.86 -27.76
C ILE A 462 8.61 -18.26 -29.06
N PRO A 463 8.76 -18.91 -30.23
CA PRO A 463 8.21 -18.43 -31.47
C PRO A 463 6.68 -18.34 -31.44
N ALA A 464 6.12 -17.36 -32.15
CA ALA A 464 4.68 -17.17 -32.25
C ALA A 464 3.97 -18.46 -32.74
N GLY A 465 2.91 -18.86 -32.05
CA GLY A 465 2.15 -20.09 -32.34
C GLY A 465 2.56 -21.30 -31.51
N PHE A 466 3.63 -21.22 -30.71
CA PHE A 466 3.97 -22.23 -29.72
C PHE A 466 3.56 -21.81 -28.30
N THR A 467 3.20 -22.80 -27.49
CA THR A 467 3.23 -22.74 -26.02
C THR A 467 4.60 -23.22 -25.51
N LEU A 468 4.93 -22.94 -24.25
CA LEU A 468 6.15 -23.47 -23.61
C LEU A 468 6.29 -24.98 -23.80
N ILE A 469 5.25 -25.74 -23.47
CA ILE A 469 5.27 -27.19 -23.55
C ILE A 469 5.47 -27.65 -24.99
N THR A 470 4.70 -27.12 -25.94
CA THR A 470 4.80 -27.52 -27.35
C THR A 470 6.14 -27.14 -27.97
N TYR A 471 6.74 -26.02 -27.57
CA TYR A 471 8.06 -25.61 -28.03
C TYR A 471 9.18 -26.50 -27.51
N LYS A 472 9.18 -26.83 -26.21
CA LYS A 472 10.16 -27.76 -25.61
C LYS A 472 10.08 -29.15 -26.23
N LEU A 473 8.85 -29.60 -26.43
CA LEU A 473 8.53 -30.82 -27.15
C LEU A 473 9.09 -30.80 -28.59
N TYR A 474 8.91 -29.70 -29.33
CA TYR A 474 9.50 -29.51 -30.65
C TYR A 474 11.04 -29.55 -30.63
N LYS A 475 11.68 -28.83 -29.70
CA LYS A 475 13.15 -28.85 -29.52
C LYS A 475 13.66 -30.27 -29.24
N SER A 476 13.00 -30.99 -28.32
CA SER A 476 13.37 -32.36 -27.98
C SER A 476 13.34 -33.29 -29.20
N LEU A 477 12.33 -33.15 -30.08
CA LEU A 477 12.27 -33.92 -31.32
C LEU A 477 13.44 -33.62 -32.27
N ASN A 478 13.71 -32.34 -32.51
CA ASN A 478 14.80 -31.94 -33.41
C ASN A 478 16.16 -32.42 -32.89
N PHE A 479 16.40 -32.30 -31.58
CA PHE A 479 17.63 -32.81 -30.98
C PHE A 479 17.79 -34.33 -31.13
N ILE A 480 16.70 -35.10 -31.16
CA ILE A 480 16.77 -36.55 -31.47
C ILE A 480 17.22 -36.76 -32.92
N TYR A 481 16.64 -36.02 -33.88
CA TYR A 481 17.01 -36.14 -35.29
C TYR A 481 18.44 -35.69 -35.57
N ASP A 482 18.92 -34.68 -34.85
CA ASP A 482 20.28 -34.15 -34.98
C ASP A 482 21.33 -34.98 -34.21
N GLY A 483 20.91 -36.00 -33.46
CA GLY A 483 21.80 -36.85 -32.66
C GLY A 483 22.26 -36.23 -31.33
N HIS A 484 21.73 -35.07 -30.94
CA HIS A 484 22.01 -34.40 -29.67
C HIS A 484 21.17 -34.95 -28.52
N TYR A 485 21.32 -36.24 -28.22
CA TYR A 485 20.42 -36.97 -27.32
C TYR A 485 20.38 -36.40 -25.89
N ASP A 486 21.49 -35.90 -25.34
CA ASP A 486 21.50 -35.26 -24.01
C ASP A 486 20.60 -34.03 -23.95
N SER A 487 20.59 -33.22 -25.03
CA SER A 487 19.73 -32.04 -25.13
C SER A 487 18.26 -32.45 -25.30
N ALA A 488 18.00 -33.51 -26.07
CA ALA A 488 16.66 -34.07 -26.20
C ALA A 488 16.10 -34.59 -24.86
N ILE A 489 16.92 -35.30 -24.09
CA ILE A 489 16.61 -35.82 -22.76
C ILE A 489 16.32 -34.66 -21.80
N LYS A 490 17.15 -33.61 -21.82
CA LYS A 490 16.96 -32.41 -20.99
C LYS A 490 15.60 -31.76 -21.25
N GLU A 491 15.28 -31.43 -22.51
CA GLU A 491 14.01 -30.77 -22.86
C GLU A 491 12.79 -31.66 -22.52
N ALA A 492 12.90 -32.98 -22.72
CA ALA A 492 11.82 -33.90 -22.37
C ALA A 492 11.60 -34.00 -20.85
N ASN A 493 12.68 -34.04 -20.05
CA ASN A 493 12.57 -34.04 -18.59
C ASN A 493 11.99 -32.74 -18.05
N GLU A 494 12.37 -31.58 -18.61
CA GLU A 494 11.80 -30.30 -18.19
C GLU A 494 10.28 -30.23 -18.45
N VAL A 495 9.78 -30.87 -19.51
CA VAL A 495 8.34 -31.03 -19.72
C VAL A 495 7.73 -31.97 -18.68
N LEU A 496 8.37 -33.10 -18.37
CA LEU A 496 7.88 -34.06 -17.38
C LEU A 496 7.91 -33.52 -15.94
N ASP A 497 8.80 -32.58 -15.64
CA ASP A 497 8.84 -31.89 -14.36
C ASP A 497 7.61 -30.98 -14.16
N LEU A 498 6.99 -30.51 -15.25
CA LEU A 498 5.77 -29.69 -15.25
C LEU A 498 4.50 -30.55 -15.42
N GLU A 499 4.57 -31.53 -16.33
CA GLU A 499 3.48 -32.43 -16.72
C GLU A 499 3.97 -33.89 -16.65
N PRO A 500 3.95 -34.52 -15.46
CA PRO A 500 4.54 -35.84 -15.25
C PRO A 500 4.00 -36.94 -16.15
N ASP A 501 2.74 -36.82 -16.58
CA ASP A 501 2.05 -37.79 -17.42
C ASP A 501 1.94 -37.35 -18.89
N ASN A 502 2.73 -36.37 -19.33
CA ASN A 502 2.78 -35.98 -20.73
C ASN A 502 3.32 -37.13 -21.61
N ILE A 503 2.40 -37.78 -22.32
CA ILE A 503 2.69 -38.96 -23.15
C ILE A 503 3.77 -38.66 -24.19
N LEU A 504 3.70 -37.51 -24.85
CA LEU A 504 4.64 -37.17 -25.92
C LEU A 504 6.05 -36.89 -25.37
N ALA A 505 6.16 -36.27 -24.20
CA ALA A 505 7.43 -36.10 -23.50
C ALA A 505 8.05 -37.44 -23.10
N LEU A 506 7.25 -38.37 -22.55
CA LEU A 506 7.71 -39.73 -22.22
C LEU A 506 8.18 -40.48 -23.47
N LYS A 507 7.45 -40.41 -24.59
CA LYS A 507 7.86 -41.03 -25.85
C LYS A 507 9.20 -40.50 -26.34
N ARG A 508 9.39 -39.17 -26.30
CA ARG A 508 10.66 -38.52 -26.69
C ARG A 508 11.81 -38.86 -25.75
N LEU A 509 11.58 -38.86 -24.44
CA LEU A 509 12.58 -39.25 -23.46
C LEU A 509 13.05 -40.69 -23.68
N GLY A 510 12.11 -41.62 -23.86
CA GLY A 510 12.44 -43.01 -24.17
C GLY A 510 13.24 -43.16 -25.46
N SER A 511 12.83 -42.46 -26.53
CA SER A 511 13.53 -42.49 -27.81
C SER A 511 14.96 -41.95 -27.70
N ALA A 512 15.15 -40.79 -27.03
CA ALA A 512 16.45 -40.20 -26.84
C ALA A 512 17.38 -41.09 -25.99
N LEU A 513 16.87 -41.69 -24.90
CA LEU A 513 17.64 -42.63 -24.07
C LEU A 513 18.01 -43.91 -24.80
N TYR A 514 17.10 -44.44 -25.64
CA TYR A 514 17.36 -45.63 -26.44
C TYR A 514 18.48 -45.36 -27.46
N CYS A 515 18.38 -44.24 -28.20
CA CYS A 515 19.39 -43.84 -29.17
C CYS A 515 20.74 -43.56 -28.51
N LEU A 516 20.77 -42.85 -27.38
CA LEU A 516 21.98 -42.62 -26.59
C LEU A 516 22.61 -43.95 -26.13
N GLY A 517 21.81 -44.84 -25.57
CA GLY A 517 22.26 -46.14 -25.09
C GLY A 517 22.84 -47.02 -26.19
N LYS A 518 22.27 -46.96 -27.40
CA LYS A 518 22.83 -47.65 -28.59
C LYS A 518 24.09 -46.99 -29.11
N ALA A 519 24.13 -45.65 -29.19
CA ALA A 519 25.28 -44.92 -29.70
C ALA A 519 26.52 -45.06 -28.79
N GLU A 520 26.31 -45.10 -27.47
CA GLU A 520 27.39 -45.16 -26.47
C GLU A 520 27.62 -46.56 -25.87
N ASN A 521 26.93 -47.59 -26.37
CA ASN A 521 26.97 -48.95 -25.82
C ASN A 521 26.65 -49.03 -24.32
N LYS A 522 25.64 -48.27 -23.86
CA LYS A 522 25.14 -48.26 -22.48
C LYS A 522 23.82 -49.03 -22.37
N PRO A 523 23.85 -50.34 -22.05
CA PRO A 523 22.63 -51.18 -21.99
C PRO A 523 21.63 -50.71 -20.93
N GLU A 524 22.12 -50.10 -19.84
CA GLU A 524 21.31 -49.50 -18.79
C GLU A 524 20.40 -48.35 -19.28
N ALA A 525 20.88 -47.52 -20.22
CA ALA A 525 20.07 -46.46 -20.81
C ALA A 525 18.97 -47.02 -21.72
N VAL A 526 19.25 -48.11 -22.42
CA VAL A 526 18.29 -48.84 -23.26
C VAL A 526 17.18 -49.47 -22.40
N GLU A 527 17.52 -50.09 -21.27
CA GLU A 527 16.51 -50.62 -20.35
C GLU A 527 15.67 -49.51 -19.71
N LYS A 528 16.29 -48.39 -19.31
CA LYS A 528 15.55 -47.22 -18.81
C LYS A 528 14.56 -46.66 -19.84
N ALA A 529 14.93 -46.63 -21.12
CA ALA A 529 14.04 -46.25 -22.20
C ALA A 529 12.82 -47.20 -22.30
N ARG A 530 13.05 -48.51 -22.22
CA ARG A 530 11.99 -49.52 -22.21
C ARG A 530 11.04 -49.35 -21.02
N ASP A 531 11.56 -49.05 -19.83
CA ASP A 531 10.74 -48.77 -18.65
C ASP A 531 9.84 -47.55 -18.83
N ILE A 532 10.36 -46.49 -19.44
CA ILE A 532 9.58 -45.28 -19.77
C ILE A 532 8.46 -45.62 -20.77
N TRP A 533 8.76 -46.41 -21.80
CA TRP A 533 7.74 -46.84 -22.77
C TRP A 533 6.69 -47.77 -22.17
N ARG A 534 7.06 -48.64 -21.21
CA ARG A 534 6.09 -49.41 -20.42
C ARG A 534 5.15 -48.49 -19.63
N ARG A 535 5.66 -47.36 -19.12
CA ARG A 535 4.82 -46.32 -18.48
C ARG A 535 3.88 -45.65 -19.50
N VAL A 536 4.35 -45.35 -20.72
CA VAL A 536 3.50 -44.79 -21.79
C VAL A 536 2.31 -45.71 -22.08
N ILE A 537 2.52 -47.02 -22.21
CA ILE A 537 1.42 -47.98 -22.47
C ILE A 537 0.38 -47.97 -21.34
N LYS A 538 0.80 -47.76 -20.08
CA LYS A 538 -0.13 -47.65 -18.95
C LYS A 538 -1.00 -46.39 -19.04
N LEU A 539 -0.45 -45.29 -19.58
CA LEU A 539 -1.16 -44.01 -19.73
C LEU A 539 -1.96 -43.92 -21.05
N SER A 540 -1.52 -44.62 -22.09
CA SER A 540 -2.16 -44.69 -23.40
C SER A 540 -2.22 -46.14 -23.89
N ILE A 541 -3.31 -46.81 -23.51
CA ILE A 541 -3.48 -48.26 -23.72
C ILE A 541 -3.53 -48.61 -25.22
N ASP A 542 -3.89 -47.67 -26.09
CA ASP A 542 -4.04 -47.89 -27.54
C ASP A 542 -2.84 -47.44 -28.39
N ASP A 543 -1.72 -47.01 -27.79
CA ASP A 543 -0.53 -46.61 -28.54
C ASP A 543 0.15 -47.83 -29.20
N LYS A 544 -0.16 -48.05 -30.48
CA LYS A 544 0.35 -49.17 -31.30
C LYS A 544 1.85 -49.07 -31.57
N GLU A 545 2.34 -47.85 -31.75
CA GLU A 545 3.74 -47.58 -32.13
C GLU A 545 4.68 -48.05 -31.03
N ILE A 546 4.42 -47.69 -29.77
CA ILE A 546 5.26 -48.10 -28.64
C ILE A 546 5.16 -49.60 -28.34
N LYS A 547 4.00 -50.22 -28.57
CA LYS A 547 3.84 -51.67 -28.43
C LYS A 547 4.74 -52.43 -29.41
N GLU A 548 4.73 -52.03 -30.67
CA GLU A 548 5.58 -52.63 -31.71
C GLU A 548 7.08 -52.45 -31.38
N PHE A 549 7.47 -51.28 -30.85
CA PHE A 549 8.87 -51.04 -30.43
C PHE A 549 9.32 -51.90 -29.25
N LEU A 550 8.44 -52.19 -28.28
CA LEU A 550 8.78 -53.03 -27.12
C LEU A 550 8.87 -54.53 -27.46
N GLU A 551 8.28 -54.97 -28.57
CA GLU A 551 8.35 -56.35 -29.06
C GLU A 551 9.65 -56.63 -29.84
N GLN A 552 10.36 -55.59 -30.29
CA GLN A 552 11.66 -55.73 -30.96
C GLN A 552 12.76 -56.05 -29.93
N LYS A 553 13.36 -57.24 -30.07
CA LYS A 553 14.37 -57.79 -29.14
C LYS A 553 15.68 -57.03 -29.14
#